data_AF-A0A9W9C8X4-F1
#
_entry.id   AF-A0A9W9C8X4-F1
#
_cell.length_a   1.000
_cell.length_b   1.000
_cell.length_c   1.000
_cell.angle_alpha   90.00
_cell.angle_beta   90.00
_cell.angle_gamma   90.00
#
_symmetry.space_group_name_H-M   'P 1'
#
loop_
_entity.id
_entity.type
_entity.pdbx_description
1 polymer ?
#
loop_
_entity_poly.entity_id
_entity_poly.type
_entity_poly.pdbx_seq_one_letter_code
_entity_poly.pdbx_strand_id
1 'polypeptide(L)'
;MTKLCTGPFTSTARLGTHKATPPLNKITLKTEPPIITLLINISSSRPINSQVQSMAPQNRHHNLLRQIEYRSFVKTIEIYHFPHHLFSVSQFEALCNTTVPGFVRRLESTDTLCNYNGSEKNLVPDGDDVPIGFTEETYLWNVFRDQGSALGFRLLDEDRIEWVLFDALIDDVLSNATVDNGVPMFDHVAVLECGDSSRSWKGTVMGNLEHRDWYRGLAAAERPILPLGRVEANRAAHDRIKTHRAQAAQAAQKADANSRESSE
;
A
#
# COMPACT_ATOMS: atom_id res chain seq x y z
N MET A 1 5.15 23.13 -50.97
CA MET A 1 5.85 24.37 -50.55
C MET A 1 5.53 24.54 -49.08
N THR A 2 6.42 24.46 -48.09
CA THR A 2 7.79 24.98 -47.99
C THR A 2 8.51 24.32 -46.80
N LYS A 3 9.71 23.79 -47.07
CA LYS A 3 10.93 23.69 -46.26
C LYS A 3 10.91 23.03 -44.86
N LEU A 4 11.40 21.78 -44.87
CA LEU A 4 12.19 21.13 -43.82
C LEU A 4 13.53 21.86 -43.62
N CYS A 5 13.90 22.13 -42.37
CA CYS A 5 15.23 22.58 -41.98
C CYS A 5 15.95 21.45 -41.22
N THR A 6 16.89 20.81 -41.91
CA THR A 6 17.92 19.92 -41.34
C THR A 6 19.17 20.75 -41.03
N GLY A 7 19.64 20.71 -39.78
CA GLY A 7 20.93 21.26 -39.37
C GLY A 7 21.87 20.15 -38.89
N PRO A 8 23.17 20.16 -39.25
CA PRO A 8 24.12 19.12 -38.88
C PRO A 8 24.76 19.41 -37.52
N PHE A 9 24.77 18.42 -36.62
CA PHE A 9 25.61 18.44 -35.42
C PHE A 9 26.97 17.81 -35.73
N THR A 10 28.02 18.61 -35.63
CA THR A 10 29.42 18.17 -35.72
C THR A 10 29.86 17.57 -34.38
N SER A 11 29.97 16.24 -34.35
CA SER A 11 30.57 15.49 -33.26
C SER A 11 32.10 15.54 -33.38
N THR A 12 32.77 16.13 -32.40
CA THR A 12 34.24 16.13 -32.32
C THR A 12 34.68 15.11 -31.28
N ALA A 13 35.25 14.02 -31.76
CA ALA A 13 35.88 12.99 -30.95
C ALA A 13 37.15 13.53 -30.25
N ARG A 14 37.34 13.19 -28.97
CA ARG A 14 38.65 13.20 -28.33
C ARG A 14 38.94 11.82 -27.76
N LEU A 15 39.89 11.13 -28.41
CA LEU A 15 40.63 10.01 -27.85
C LEU A 15 41.51 10.53 -26.70
N GLY A 16 41.39 9.90 -25.53
CA GLY A 16 42.35 10.03 -24.43
C GLY A 16 42.63 8.64 -23.88
N THR A 17 43.73 8.03 -24.33
CA THR A 17 44.27 6.76 -23.84
C THR A 17 45.15 7.01 -22.62
N HIS A 18 44.81 6.44 -21.46
CA HIS A 18 45.77 6.20 -20.38
C HIS A 18 45.62 4.79 -19.82
N LYS A 19 46.77 4.11 -19.73
CA LYS A 19 47.01 2.75 -19.24
C LYS A 19 47.02 2.68 -17.71
N ALA A 20 46.64 1.49 -17.24
CA ALA A 20 47.15 0.74 -16.08
C ALA A 20 46.93 1.30 -14.67
N THR A 21 46.20 0.54 -13.83
CA THR A 21 46.75 -0.37 -12.78
C THR A 21 45.57 -0.96 -11.99
N PRO A 22 45.47 -2.27 -11.72
CA PRO A 22 44.44 -2.83 -10.85
C PRO A 22 44.87 -2.77 -9.38
N PRO A 23 44.05 -2.23 -8.46
CA PRO A 23 44.29 -2.40 -7.03
C PRO A 23 43.69 -3.72 -6.51
N LEU A 24 44.42 -4.27 -5.55
CA LEU A 24 44.15 -5.50 -4.79
C LEU A 24 42.70 -5.62 -4.30
N ASN A 25 42.15 -6.84 -4.46
CA ASN A 25 40.98 -7.33 -3.76
C ASN A 25 41.15 -7.20 -2.23
N LYS A 26 40.39 -6.28 -1.61
CA LYS A 26 40.04 -6.38 -0.19
C LYS A 26 38.82 -7.28 -0.09
N ILE A 27 39.01 -8.47 0.48
CA ILE A 27 37.93 -9.30 0.99
C ILE A 27 37.40 -8.62 2.25
N THR A 28 36.37 -7.79 2.09
CA THR A 28 35.56 -7.34 3.21
C THR A 28 34.53 -8.42 3.46
N LEU A 29 34.67 -9.16 4.56
CA LEU A 29 33.62 -10.00 5.10
C LEU A 29 32.38 -9.12 5.28
N LYS A 30 31.35 -9.38 4.48
CA LYS A 30 30.00 -8.86 4.72
C LYS A 30 29.55 -9.44 6.05
N THR A 31 29.70 -8.69 7.11
CA THR A 31 28.81 -8.82 8.27
C THR A 31 27.43 -8.44 7.77
N GLU A 32 26.62 -9.46 7.52
CA GLU A 32 25.18 -9.31 7.32
C GLU A 32 24.62 -8.56 8.55
N PRO A 33 23.79 -7.51 8.34
CA PRO A 33 23.07 -6.93 9.46
C PRO A 33 22.17 -8.02 10.07
N PRO A 34 21.92 -7.98 11.39
CA PRO A 34 20.98 -8.91 12.00
C PRO A 34 19.61 -8.73 11.33
N ILE A 35 19.21 -9.72 10.54
CA ILE A 35 17.85 -9.83 10.03
C ILE A 35 16.99 -10.05 11.28
N ILE A 36 16.31 -9.00 11.73
CA ILE A 36 15.21 -9.13 12.68
C ILE A 36 14.10 -9.83 11.90
N THR A 37 14.16 -11.16 11.87
CA THR A 37 13.04 -11.96 11.39
C THR A 37 11.99 -11.86 12.49
N LEU A 38 11.03 -10.93 12.34
CA LEU A 38 9.81 -10.97 13.13
C LEU A 38 9.02 -12.20 12.68
N LEU A 39 9.38 -13.37 13.21
CA LEU A 39 8.52 -14.55 13.16
C LEU A 39 7.34 -14.27 14.10
N ILE A 40 6.36 -13.52 13.61
CA ILE A 40 5.10 -13.33 14.31
C ILE A 40 4.31 -14.63 14.12
N ASN A 41 4.61 -15.63 14.95
CA ASN A 41 3.85 -16.87 15.00
C ASN A 41 2.55 -16.60 15.76
N ILE A 42 1.51 -16.12 15.08
CA ILE A 42 0.20 -15.84 15.65
C ILE A 42 -0.63 -17.14 15.69
N SER A 43 -0.06 -18.23 16.22
CA SER A 43 -0.79 -19.48 16.34
C SER A 43 -1.94 -19.31 17.35
N SER A 44 -3.15 -19.20 16.83
CA SER A 44 -4.38 -19.17 17.61
C SER A 44 -4.59 -20.50 18.35
N SER A 45 -5.24 -20.41 19.52
CA SER A 45 -5.67 -21.49 20.42
C SER A 45 -4.75 -21.87 21.60
N ARG A 46 -4.57 -20.93 22.54
CA ARG A 46 -4.56 -21.21 23.99
C ARG A 46 -4.97 -19.92 24.74
N PRO A 47 -5.82 -19.97 25.77
CA PRO A 47 -6.03 -18.81 26.63
C PRO A 47 -4.74 -18.61 27.44
N ILE A 48 -3.91 -17.67 27.00
CA ILE A 48 -2.69 -17.32 27.72
C ILE A 48 -3.14 -16.54 28.96
N ASN A 49 -3.11 -17.22 30.10
CA ASN A 49 -3.15 -16.59 31.40
C ASN A 49 -1.76 -15.98 31.66
N SER A 50 -1.46 -14.89 30.98
CA SER A 50 -0.25 -14.09 31.21
C SER A 50 -0.66 -12.89 32.04
N GLN A 51 -0.14 -12.84 33.27
CA GLN A 51 0.07 -11.58 33.97
C GLN A 51 0.98 -10.72 33.09
N VAL A 52 0.37 -9.96 32.18
CA VAL A 52 1.02 -8.86 31.48
C VAL A 52 1.26 -7.81 32.55
N GLN A 53 2.52 -7.65 32.96
CA GLN A 53 2.94 -6.44 33.64
C GLN A 53 2.57 -5.28 32.71
N SER A 54 1.56 -4.53 33.12
CA SER A 54 1.16 -3.26 32.54
C SER A 54 2.38 -2.34 32.48
N MET A 55 3.10 -2.38 31.36
CA MET A 55 3.97 -1.30 30.98
C MET A 55 3.01 -0.19 30.55
N ALA A 56 2.84 0.79 31.43
CA ALA A 56 2.06 1.99 31.16
C ALA A 56 2.46 2.52 29.76
N PRO A 57 1.48 2.96 28.94
CA PRO A 57 1.76 3.50 27.62
C PRO A 57 2.79 4.62 27.79
N GLN A 58 4.01 4.38 27.30
CA GLN A 58 5.03 5.41 27.30
C GLN A 58 4.49 6.52 26.43
N ASN A 59 4.10 7.61 27.10
CA ASN A 59 3.63 8.84 26.53
C ASN A 59 4.81 9.49 25.81
N ARG A 60 5.23 8.90 24.68
CA ARG A 60 6.13 9.54 23.74
C ARG A 60 5.35 10.75 23.27
N HIS A 61 5.90 11.94 23.48
CA HIS A 61 5.41 13.13 22.82
C HIS A 61 5.56 12.90 21.31
N HIS A 62 4.60 12.22 20.70
CA HIS A 62 4.55 12.04 19.27
C HIS A 62 4.41 13.44 18.70
N ASN A 63 5.50 13.93 18.10
CA ASN A 63 5.43 15.16 17.33
C ASN A 63 4.26 15.01 16.37
N LEU A 64 3.36 15.99 16.36
CA LEU A 64 2.20 15.97 15.47
C LEU A 64 2.72 15.78 14.04
N LEU A 65 2.46 14.60 13.46
CA LEU A 65 2.85 14.27 12.10
C LEU A 65 2.33 15.37 11.17
N ARG A 66 3.27 16.02 10.47
CA ARG A 66 2.96 17.11 9.54
C ARG A 66 3.22 16.62 8.13
N GLN A 67 2.16 16.47 7.35
CA GLN A 67 2.26 16.08 5.95
C GLN A 67 3.06 17.13 5.18
N ILE A 68 4.00 16.69 4.34
CA ILE A 68 4.71 17.58 3.42
C ILE A 68 3.75 18.00 2.30
N GLU A 69 4.02 19.12 1.62
CA GLU A 69 3.19 19.54 0.50
C GLU A 69 3.32 18.57 -0.69
N TYR A 70 2.22 18.34 -1.42
CA TYR A 70 2.18 17.42 -2.57
C TYR A 70 3.30 17.65 -3.60
N ARG A 71 3.64 18.92 -3.89
CA ARG A 71 4.74 19.26 -4.82
C ARG A 71 6.11 18.74 -4.37
N SER A 72 6.27 18.45 -3.08
CA SER A 72 7.47 17.87 -2.48
C SER A 72 7.37 16.34 -2.36
N PHE A 73 6.16 15.79 -2.48
CA PHE A 73 5.88 14.36 -2.47
C PHE A 73 6.01 13.79 -3.90
N VAL A 74 7.26 13.73 -4.37
CA VAL A 74 7.63 13.23 -5.71
C VAL A 74 7.98 11.74 -5.66
N LYS A 75 7.35 10.99 -4.76
CA LYS A 75 7.65 9.59 -4.49
C LYS A 75 6.66 8.70 -5.21
N THR A 76 7.10 7.49 -5.55
CA THR A 76 6.17 6.46 -6.01
C THR A 76 5.33 6.01 -4.82
N ILE A 77 4.07 5.75 -5.08
CA ILE A 77 3.19 5.07 -4.14
C ILE A 77 3.26 3.58 -4.46
N GLU A 78 3.48 2.76 -3.45
CA GLU A 78 3.43 1.30 -3.60
C GLU A 78 2.03 0.82 -3.22
N ILE A 79 1.51 -0.14 -3.99
CA ILE A 79 0.19 -0.73 -3.80
C ILE A 79 0.36 -2.20 -3.42
N TYR A 80 -0.38 -2.60 -2.40
CA TYR A 80 -0.35 -3.95 -1.84
C TYR A 80 -1.75 -4.55 -1.79
N HIS A 81 -1.80 -5.88 -1.69
CA HIS A 81 -2.96 -6.63 -1.24
C HIS A 81 -2.75 -7.16 0.18
N PHE A 82 -3.70 -6.90 1.08
CA PHE A 82 -3.69 -7.39 2.46
C PHE A 82 -4.82 -8.40 2.67
N PRO A 83 -4.52 -9.60 3.18
CA PRO A 83 -5.50 -10.66 3.36
C PRO A 83 -6.39 -10.41 4.59
N HIS A 84 -7.32 -9.45 4.52
CA HIS A 84 -8.17 -9.06 5.65
C HIS A 84 -9.05 -10.20 6.19
N HIS A 85 -9.29 -11.25 5.39
CA HIS A 85 -9.98 -12.46 5.82
C HIS A 85 -9.17 -13.33 6.80
N LEU A 86 -7.84 -13.20 6.80
CA LEU A 86 -6.93 -13.90 7.73
C LEU A 86 -6.51 -13.00 8.90
N PHE A 87 -6.35 -11.71 8.62
CA PHE A 87 -5.84 -10.75 9.61
C PHE A 87 -6.52 -9.40 9.43
N SER A 88 -7.33 -8.96 10.38
CA SER A 88 -8.11 -7.72 10.24
C SER A 88 -7.27 -6.47 10.43
N VAL A 89 -7.73 -5.33 9.92
CA VAL A 89 -7.05 -4.03 10.10
C VAL A 89 -6.94 -3.68 11.59
N SER A 90 -7.91 -4.06 12.43
CA SER A 90 -7.82 -3.87 13.88
C SER A 90 -6.78 -4.77 14.53
N GLN A 91 -6.62 -6.01 14.04
CA GLN A 91 -5.52 -6.88 14.50
C GLN A 91 -4.17 -6.30 14.10
N PHE A 92 -4.06 -5.73 12.90
CA PHE A 92 -2.87 -5.01 12.46
C PHE A 92 -2.59 -3.75 13.28
N GLU A 93 -3.60 -2.97 13.64
CA GLU A 93 -3.44 -1.84 14.55
C GLU A 93 -2.97 -2.29 15.94
N ALA A 94 -3.54 -3.37 16.49
CA ALA A 94 -3.12 -3.93 17.77
C ALA A 94 -1.65 -4.43 17.71
N LEU A 95 -1.26 -5.03 16.59
CA LEU A 95 0.12 -5.41 16.31
C LEU A 95 1.02 -4.16 16.25
N CYS A 96 0.59 -3.11 15.54
CA CYS A 96 1.33 -1.87 15.43
C CYS A 96 1.58 -1.23 16.79
N ASN A 97 0.55 -1.14 17.63
CA ASN A 97 0.64 -0.59 18.99
C ASN A 97 1.65 -1.32 19.88
N THR A 98 1.90 -2.61 19.62
CA THR A 98 2.71 -3.46 20.49
C THR A 98 4.12 -3.69 19.94
N THR A 99 4.28 -3.74 18.62
CA THR A 99 5.51 -4.27 18.01
C THR A 99 6.10 -3.38 16.91
N VAL A 100 5.31 -2.58 16.20
CA VAL A 100 5.80 -1.81 15.07
C VAL A 100 6.36 -0.47 15.56
N PRO A 101 7.67 -0.22 15.38
CA PRO A 101 8.26 1.05 15.77
C PRO A 101 7.60 2.22 15.03
N GLY A 102 7.40 3.30 15.77
CA GLY A 102 6.94 4.56 15.20
C GLY A 102 5.46 4.61 14.84
N PHE A 103 4.65 3.59 15.17
CA PHE A 103 3.19 3.73 15.09
C PHE A 103 2.73 4.92 15.93
N VAL A 104 1.93 5.81 15.32
CA VAL A 104 1.43 7.03 15.96
C VAL A 104 -0.07 6.94 16.25
N ARG A 105 -0.87 6.70 15.21
CA ARG A 105 -2.33 6.63 15.31
C ARG A 105 -2.95 6.12 14.03
N ARG A 106 -4.25 5.85 14.12
CA ARG A 106 -5.13 5.57 12.99
C ARG A 106 -6.10 6.73 12.73
N LEU A 107 -6.36 7.03 11.46
CA LEU A 107 -7.34 8.03 11.01
C LEU A 107 -8.25 7.42 9.93
N GLU A 108 -9.36 8.08 9.63
CA GLU A 108 -10.20 7.77 8.46
C GLU A 108 -10.42 9.00 7.57
N SER A 109 -10.57 8.75 6.27
CA SER A 109 -11.05 9.72 5.27
C SER A 109 -12.11 9.06 4.38
N THR A 110 -12.94 9.85 3.70
CA THR A 110 -13.75 9.35 2.58
C THR A 110 -12.84 8.82 1.47
N ASP A 111 -13.28 7.79 0.75
CA ASP A 111 -12.56 7.31 -0.42
C ASP A 111 -12.72 8.31 -1.59
N THR A 112 -11.64 9.02 -1.90
CA THR A 112 -11.63 10.02 -2.99
C THR A 112 -11.50 9.39 -4.38
N LEU A 113 -11.29 8.08 -4.45
CA LEU A 113 -11.11 7.27 -5.66
C LEU A 113 -12.42 6.63 -6.13
N CYS A 114 -13.49 6.68 -5.33
CA CYS A 114 -14.81 6.21 -5.71
C CYS A 114 -15.75 7.35 -6.13
N ASN A 115 -16.71 7.06 -7.01
CA ASN A 115 -17.87 7.94 -7.26
C ASN A 115 -18.94 7.67 -6.19
N TYR A 116 -19.86 8.64 -6.01
CA TYR A 116 -20.99 8.58 -5.05
C TYR A 116 -21.93 7.35 -5.18
N ASN A 117 -21.89 6.65 -6.31
CA ASN A 117 -22.66 5.44 -6.58
C ASN A 117 -21.88 4.13 -6.30
N GLY A 118 -20.68 4.22 -5.71
CA GLY A 118 -19.81 3.06 -5.47
C GLY A 118 -19.14 2.50 -6.73
N SER A 119 -19.27 3.15 -7.89
CA SER A 119 -18.44 2.83 -9.05
C SER A 119 -17.10 3.54 -8.90
N GLU A 120 -15.99 2.86 -9.11
CA GLU A 120 -14.67 3.51 -9.05
C GLU A 120 -14.63 4.69 -10.03
N LYS A 121 -14.11 5.83 -9.54
CA LYS A 121 -13.97 7.07 -10.33
C LYS A 121 -12.92 6.90 -11.43
N ASN A 122 -11.96 6.02 -11.19
CA ASN A 122 -11.03 5.51 -12.17
C ASN A 122 -11.50 4.08 -12.49
N LEU A 123 -11.86 3.79 -13.74
CA LEU A 123 -12.18 2.42 -14.16
C LEU A 123 -11.00 1.53 -13.73
N VAL A 124 -11.23 0.57 -12.82
CA VAL A 124 -10.30 -0.55 -12.62
C VAL A 124 -10.16 -1.21 -13.99
N PRO A 125 -8.97 -1.18 -14.62
CA PRO A 125 -8.79 -1.89 -15.87
C PRO A 125 -9.11 -3.37 -15.67
N ASP A 126 -9.70 -4.02 -16.68
CA ASP A 126 -9.96 -5.46 -16.61
C ASP A 126 -8.67 -6.21 -16.21
N GLY A 127 -8.72 -6.94 -15.09
CA GLY A 127 -7.57 -7.67 -14.54
C GLY A 127 -6.84 -7.00 -13.37
N ASP A 128 -7.26 -5.81 -12.95
CA ASP A 128 -6.76 -5.11 -11.75
C ASP A 128 -7.74 -5.28 -10.55
N ASP A 129 -8.50 -6.37 -10.57
CA ASP A 129 -9.50 -6.69 -9.54
C ASP A 129 -8.83 -7.11 -8.23
N VAL A 130 -9.21 -6.46 -7.12
CA VAL A 130 -8.81 -6.90 -5.77
C VAL A 130 -9.48 -8.26 -5.46
N PRO A 131 -8.71 -9.31 -5.13
CA PRO A 131 -9.29 -10.62 -4.82
C PRO A 131 -10.25 -10.58 -3.62
N ILE A 132 -11.26 -11.47 -3.62
CA ILE A 132 -12.19 -11.59 -2.48
C ILE A 132 -11.41 -11.94 -1.21
N GLY A 133 -11.68 -11.22 -0.12
CA GLY A 133 -10.98 -11.39 1.15
C GLY A 133 -9.66 -10.61 1.23
N PHE A 134 -9.33 -9.82 0.20
CA PHE A 134 -8.21 -8.90 0.22
C PHE A 134 -8.68 -7.44 0.20
N THR A 135 -7.87 -6.58 0.79
CA THR A 135 -8.01 -5.13 0.72
C THR A 135 -6.84 -4.58 -0.08
N GLU A 136 -7.06 -3.49 -0.80
CA GLU A 136 -5.99 -2.74 -1.46
C GLU A 136 -5.39 -1.75 -0.45
N GLU A 137 -4.08 -1.76 -0.31
CA GLU A 137 -3.35 -0.82 0.52
C GLU A 137 -2.43 0.06 -0.31
N THR A 138 -2.33 1.30 0.12
CA THR A 138 -1.37 2.25 -0.41
C THR A 138 -0.30 2.57 0.63
N TYR A 139 0.98 2.53 0.24
CA TYR A 139 2.09 2.98 1.07
C TYR A 139 2.63 4.32 0.59
N LEU A 140 2.49 5.34 1.44
CA LEU A 140 2.96 6.69 1.18
C LEU A 140 4.28 6.92 1.95
N TRP A 141 5.38 6.55 1.29
CA TRP A 141 6.74 6.66 1.81
C TRP A 141 7.16 8.13 2.03
N ASN A 142 7.64 8.46 3.23
CA ASN A 142 8.14 9.81 3.58
C ASN A 142 7.15 10.94 3.25
N VAL A 143 5.86 10.70 3.51
CA VAL A 143 4.78 11.66 3.29
C VAL A 143 4.66 12.69 4.43
N PHE A 144 5.21 12.37 5.59
CA PHE A 144 5.34 13.29 6.71
C PHE A 144 6.76 13.84 6.79
N ARG A 145 6.92 14.99 7.44
CA ARG A 145 8.24 15.49 7.82
C ARG A 145 8.99 14.45 8.64
N ASP A 146 10.32 14.50 8.58
CA ASP A 146 11.22 13.66 9.36
C ASP A 146 11.10 12.14 9.08
N GLN A 147 10.78 11.77 7.83
CA GLN A 147 10.68 10.37 7.37
C GLN A 147 9.49 9.57 7.91
N GLY A 148 8.42 10.25 8.34
CA GLY A 148 7.18 9.56 8.67
C GLY A 148 6.45 9.06 7.42
N SER A 149 5.74 7.95 7.56
CA SER A 149 5.01 7.28 6.48
C SER A 149 3.56 6.98 6.84
N ALA A 150 2.74 6.65 5.85
CA ALA A 150 1.34 6.28 6.05
C ALA A 150 0.98 5.06 5.22
N LEU A 151 0.16 4.18 5.78
CA LEU A 151 -0.46 3.05 5.09
C LEU A 151 -1.97 3.30 5.02
N GLY A 152 -2.55 3.33 3.82
CA GLY A 152 -3.98 3.55 3.62
C GLY A 152 -4.67 2.26 3.18
N PHE A 153 -5.62 1.76 3.97
CA PHE A 153 -6.45 0.59 3.65
C PHE A 153 -7.74 1.06 2.96
N ARG A 154 -7.91 0.71 1.68
CA ARG A 154 -9.07 1.12 0.89
C ARG A 154 -10.26 0.20 1.10
N LEU A 155 -11.29 0.70 1.76
CA LEU A 155 -12.47 -0.09 2.06
C LEU A 155 -13.57 0.21 1.04
N LEU A 156 -13.46 -0.43 -0.13
CA LEU A 156 -14.35 -0.20 -1.28
C LEU A 156 -15.84 -0.32 -0.91
N ASP A 157 -16.18 -1.26 -0.02
CA ASP A 157 -17.57 -1.48 0.42
C ASP A 157 -18.11 -0.41 1.38
N GLU A 158 -17.23 0.44 1.91
CA GLU A 158 -17.52 1.40 2.97
C GLU A 158 -17.25 2.86 2.55
N ASP A 159 -16.88 3.10 1.28
CA ASP A 159 -16.52 4.41 0.71
C ASP A 159 -15.55 5.21 1.61
N ARG A 160 -14.59 4.50 2.22
CA ARG A 160 -13.61 5.09 3.13
C ARG A 160 -12.23 4.49 3.01
N ILE A 161 -11.23 5.28 3.40
CA ILE A 161 -9.84 4.85 3.54
C ILE A 161 -9.47 4.96 5.01
N GLU A 162 -8.87 3.91 5.55
CA GLU A 162 -8.34 3.90 6.92
C GLU A 162 -6.82 4.06 6.86
N TRP A 163 -6.32 5.10 7.52
CA TRP A 163 -4.92 5.49 7.49
C TRP A 163 -4.23 5.08 8.78
N VAL A 164 -3.19 4.26 8.69
CA VAL A 164 -2.30 3.88 9.79
C VAL A 164 -1.02 4.70 9.64
N LEU A 165 -0.73 5.56 10.62
CA LEU A 165 0.33 6.57 10.52
C LEU A 165 1.55 6.20 11.34
N PHE A 166 2.73 6.45 10.78
CA PHE A 166 4.01 6.16 11.39
C PHE A 166 4.93 7.39 11.38
N ASP A 167 5.67 7.63 12.46
CA ASP A 167 6.77 8.62 12.53
C ASP A 167 8.11 8.07 12.01
N ALA A 168 8.07 6.86 11.45
CA ALA A 168 9.17 6.18 10.79
C ALA A 168 8.72 5.56 9.47
N LEU A 169 9.69 5.07 8.72
CA LEU A 169 9.46 4.20 7.57
C LEU A 169 9.23 2.75 8.05
N ILE A 170 8.45 1.98 7.29
CA ILE A 170 8.02 0.62 7.67
C ILE A 170 8.31 -0.41 6.56
N ASP A 171 9.29 -0.16 5.69
CA ASP A 171 9.66 -1.02 4.57
C ASP A 171 9.95 -2.47 5.03
N ASP A 172 10.58 -2.62 6.19
CA ASP A 172 10.87 -3.93 6.79
C ASP A 172 9.61 -4.69 7.20
N VAL A 173 8.56 -3.98 7.67
CA VAL A 173 7.27 -4.59 8.01
C VAL A 173 6.57 -5.02 6.73
N LEU A 174 6.52 -4.15 5.71
CA LEU A 174 5.89 -4.45 4.43
C LEU A 174 6.55 -5.65 3.74
N SER A 175 7.88 -5.75 3.82
CA SER A 175 8.66 -6.80 3.13
C SER A 175 8.65 -8.15 3.86
N ASN A 176 8.54 -8.16 5.20
CA ASN A 176 8.79 -9.36 5.99
C ASN A 176 7.59 -9.84 6.82
N ALA A 177 6.53 -9.04 6.97
CA ALA A 177 5.38 -9.46 7.75
C ALA A 177 4.62 -10.58 7.05
N THR A 178 4.35 -11.66 7.79
CA THR A 178 3.54 -12.79 7.34
C THR A 178 2.39 -13.03 8.28
N VAL A 179 1.26 -13.50 7.76
CA VAL A 179 0.17 -14.08 8.54
C VAL A 179 0.37 -15.59 8.70
N ASP A 180 -0.60 -16.27 9.32
CA ASP A 180 -0.56 -17.72 9.53
C ASP A 180 -0.19 -18.48 8.24
N ASN A 181 0.59 -19.56 8.41
CA ASN A 181 1.13 -20.39 7.32
C ASN A 181 2.15 -19.69 6.41
N GLY A 182 2.69 -18.54 6.81
CA GLY A 182 3.76 -17.85 6.09
C GLY A 182 3.28 -17.07 4.86
N VAL A 183 1.97 -16.85 4.73
CA VAL A 183 1.40 -16.01 3.68
C VAL A 183 1.84 -14.55 3.92
N PRO A 184 2.37 -13.83 2.92
CA PRO A 184 2.71 -12.42 3.08
C PRO A 184 1.51 -11.61 3.57
N MET A 185 1.73 -10.76 4.57
CA MET A 185 0.71 -9.83 5.07
C MET A 185 0.45 -8.71 4.06
N PHE A 186 1.48 -8.32 3.30
CA PHE A 186 1.41 -7.30 2.27
C PHE A 186 2.00 -7.88 0.98
N ASP A 187 1.15 -8.21 0.01
CA ASP A 187 1.57 -8.69 -1.30
C ASP A 187 1.69 -7.49 -2.25
N HIS A 188 2.90 -7.15 -2.69
CA HIS A 188 3.15 -5.98 -3.53
C HIS A 188 2.67 -6.22 -4.96
N VAL A 189 1.68 -5.45 -5.41
CA VAL A 189 1.01 -5.69 -6.70
C VAL A 189 1.24 -4.61 -7.74
N ALA A 190 1.44 -3.35 -7.33
CA ALA A 190 1.64 -2.26 -8.27
C ALA A 190 2.46 -1.10 -7.71
N VAL A 191 2.98 -0.28 -8.61
CA VAL A 191 3.66 0.98 -8.29
C VAL A 191 2.96 2.11 -9.05
N LEU A 192 2.51 3.11 -8.31
CA LEU A 192 1.84 4.29 -8.83
C LEU A 192 2.82 5.47 -8.87
N GLU A 193 3.27 5.79 -10.07
CA GLU A 193 4.18 6.92 -10.29
C GLU A 193 3.45 8.27 -10.16
N CYS A 194 4.12 9.26 -9.55
CA CYS A 194 3.62 10.64 -9.46
C CYS A 194 3.35 11.27 -10.83
N GLY A 195 3.99 10.77 -11.90
CA GLY A 195 3.87 11.24 -13.27
C GLY A 195 4.92 12.29 -13.65
N ASP A 196 4.86 12.75 -14.91
CA ASP A 196 5.87 13.64 -15.47
C ASP A 196 5.75 15.07 -14.91
N SER A 197 6.62 15.37 -13.94
CA SER A 197 6.72 16.68 -13.29
C SER A 197 7.14 17.81 -14.24
N SER A 198 7.55 17.50 -15.48
CA SER A 198 7.94 18.49 -16.49
C SER A 198 6.76 19.30 -17.05
N ARG A 199 5.51 18.81 -16.94
CA ARG A 199 4.31 19.52 -17.43
C ARG A 199 3.63 20.33 -16.33
N SER A 200 4.35 21.26 -15.71
CA SER A 200 3.73 22.22 -14.80
C SER A 200 2.94 23.27 -15.60
N TRP A 201 1.61 23.16 -15.68
CA TRP A 201 0.80 24.29 -16.14
C TRP A 201 0.63 25.28 -14.98
N LYS A 202 1.17 26.49 -15.11
CA LYS A 202 1.07 27.58 -14.12
C LYS A 202 1.50 27.19 -12.69
N GLY A 203 2.61 26.45 -12.54
CA GLY A 203 3.13 26.07 -11.23
C GLY A 203 2.32 25.00 -10.48
N THR A 204 1.30 24.41 -11.13
CA THR A 204 0.59 23.24 -10.60
C THR A 204 1.28 21.98 -11.11
N VAL A 205 1.70 21.09 -10.20
CA VAL A 205 2.22 19.77 -10.57
C VAL A 205 1.05 18.95 -11.14
N MET A 206 1.06 18.75 -12.45
CA MET A 206 0.13 17.87 -13.17
C MET A 206 0.63 16.43 -13.02
N GLY A 207 0.46 15.88 -11.81
CA GLY A 207 0.75 14.47 -11.55
C GLY A 207 -0.41 13.55 -11.92
N ASN A 208 -0.17 12.24 -11.84
CA ASN A 208 -1.21 11.21 -11.90
C ASN A 208 -2.35 11.58 -10.93
N LEU A 209 -3.59 11.54 -11.43
CA LEU A 209 -4.77 11.94 -10.65
C LEU A 209 -4.97 11.05 -9.44
N GLU A 210 -4.80 9.74 -9.61
CA GLU A 210 -4.93 8.74 -8.56
C GLU A 210 -3.88 8.95 -7.47
N HIS A 211 -2.62 9.18 -7.87
CA HIS A 211 -1.53 9.46 -6.93
C HIS A 211 -1.84 10.69 -6.06
N ARG A 212 -2.43 11.73 -6.68
CA ARG A 212 -2.85 12.93 -5.98
C ARG A 212 -4.06 12.70 -5.08
N ASP A 213 -4.99 11.87 -5.52
CA ASP A 213 -6.21 11.55 -4.75
C ASP A 213 -5.83 10.76 -3.49
N TRP A 214 -4.91 9.79 -3.56
CA TRP A 214 -4.33 9.14 -2.38
C TRP A 214 -3.72 10.12 -1.38
N TYR A 215 -2.85 11.01 -1.85
CA TYR A 215 -2.24 12.04 -1.00
C TYR A 215 -3.31 12.95 -0.35
N ARG A 216 -4.37 13.30 -1.09
CA ARG A 216 -5.47 14.15 -0.61
C ARG A 216 -6.37 13.43 0.39
N GLY A 217 -6.62 12.14 0.20
CA GLY A 217 -7.33 11.30 1.17
C GLY A 217 -6.66 11.39 2.54
N LEU A 218 -5.33 11.22 2.59
CA LEU A 218 -4.57 11.37 3.83
C LEU A 218 -4.68 12.79 4.42
N ALA A 219 -4.60 13.82 3.58
CA ALA A 219 -4.71 15.21 4.04
C ALA A 219 -6.10 15.55 4.62
N ALA A 220 -7.14 14.88 4.16
CA ALA A 220 -8.52 15.02 4.62
C ALA A 220 -8.87 14.05 5.77
N ALA A 221 -7.91 13.27 6.26
CA ALA A 221 -8.15 12.31 7.33
C ALA A 221 -8.28 13.04 8.68
N GLU A 222 -9.47 13.02 9.27
CA GLU A 222 -9.81 13.88 10.42
C GLU A 222 -10.19 13.09 11.69
N ARG A 223 -10.73 11.88 11.55
CA ARG A 223 -11.40 11.19 12.67
C ARG A 223 -10.57 10.03 13.22
N PRO A 224 -10.45 9.88 14.55
CA PRO A 224 -10.09 8.60 15.15
C PRO A 224 -11.26 7.63 14.93
N ILE A 225 -10.94 6.43 14.45
CA ILE A 225 -11.95 5.42 14.10
C ILE A 225 -12.65 4.92 15.36
N LEU A 226 -13.98 4.78 15.30
CA LEU A 226 -14.77 4.16 16.37
C LEU A 226 -14.39 2.67 16.50
N PRO A 227 -14.39 2.08 17.71
CA PRO A 227 -13.95 0.71 17.93
C PRO A 227 -14.66 -0.32 17.02
N LEU A 228 -13.84 -1.14 16.35
CA LEU A 228 -14.11 -1.78 15.05
C LEU A 228 -14.79 -3.15 15.04
N GLY A 229 -15.05 -3.77 16.19
CA GLY A 229 -15.57 -5.14 16.21
C GLY A 229 -16.87 -5.33 15.41
N ARG A 230 -17.71 -4.28 15.31
CA ARG A 230 -18.96 -4.32 14.54
C ARG A 230 -18.76 -4.08 13.04
N VAL A 231 -17.75 -3.29 12.67
CA VAL A 231 -17.45 -2.97 11.29
C VAL A 231 -16.83 -4.19 10.59
N GLU A 232 -15.89 -4.84 11.26
CA GLU A 232 -15.23 -6.04 10.72
C GLU A 232 -16.19 -7.22 10.60
N ALA A 233 -17.12 -7.38 11.55
CA ALA A 233 -18.18 -8.38 11.46
C ALA A 233 -19.10 -8.14 10.25
N ASN A 234 -19.42 -6.88 9.94
CA ASN A 234 -20.19 -6.52 8.76
C ASN A 234 -19.41 -6.81 7.47
N ARG A 235 -18.09 -6.58 7.45
CA ARG A 235 -17.24 -6.91 6.31
C ARG A 235 -17.22 -8.40 6.02
N ALA A 236 -16.94 -9.22 7.03
CA ALA A 236 -16.95 -10.68 6.88
C ALA A 236 -18.31 -11.21 6.39
N ALA A 237 -19.41 -10.55 6.77
CA ALA A 237 -20.73 -10.87 6.24
C ALA A 237 -20.88 -10.49 4.75
N HIS A 238 -20.35 -9.33 4.34
CA HIS A 238 -20.38 -8.88 2.96
C HIS A 238 -19.53 -9.77 2.03
N ASP A 239 -18.35 -10.20 2.47
CA ASP A 239 -17.49 -11.12 1.70
C ASP A 239 -18.15 -12.47 1.45
N ARG A 240 -18.91 -12.98 2.44
CA ARG A 240 -19.72 -14.21 2.26
C ARG A 240 -20.78 -14.02 1.17
N ILE A 241 -21.43 -12.86 1.14
CA ILE A 241 -22.43 -12.54 0.11
C ILE A 241 -21.77 -12.45 -1.27
N LYS A 242 -20.62 -11.75 -1.38
CA LYS A 242 -19.84 -11.67 -2.64
C LYS A 242 -19.41 -13.04 -3.12
N THR A 243 -18.86 -13.87 -2.23
CA THR A 243 -18.44 -15.25 -2.52
C THR A 243 -19.59 -16.08 -3.07
N HIS A 244 -20.75 -16.03 -2.40
CA HIS A 244 -21.93 -16.78 -2.84
C HIS A 244 -22.43 -16.31 -4.22
N ARG A 245 -22.41 -14.99 -4.49
CA ARG A 245 -22.75 -14.44 -5.81
C ARG A 245 -21.78 -14.89 -6.90
N ALA A 246 -20.48 -14.86 -6.62
CA ALA A 246 -19.46 -15.31 -7.57
C ALA A 246 -19.61 -16.81 -7.89
N GLN A 247 -19.85 -17.65 -6.89
CA GLN A 247 -20.10 -19.08 -7.07
C GLN A 247 -21.37 -19.34 -7.88
N ALA A 248 -22.46 -18.60 -7.61
CA ALA A 248 -23.70 -18.72 -8.37
C ALA A 248 -23.52 -18.31 -9.84
N ALA A 249 -22.76 -17.24 -10.12
CA ALA A 249 -22.46 -16.79 -11.48
C ALA A 249 -21.64 -17.83 -12.25
N GLN A 250 -20.62 -18.44 -11.61
CA GLN A 250 -19.84 -19.52 -12.22
C GLN A 250 -20.69 -20.77 -12.48
N ALA A 251 -21.61 -21.12 -11.58
CA ALA A 251 -22.52 -22.25 -11.78
C ALA A 251 -23.47 -22.02 -12.97
N ALA A 252 -23.99 -20.80 -13.13
CA ALA A 252 -24.82 -20.44 -14.28
C ALA A 252 -24.04 -20.53 -15.61
N GLN A 253 -22.82 -20.00 -15.65
CA GLN A 253 -21.96 -20.09 -16.86
C GLN A 253 -21.65 -21.55 -17.24
N LYS A 254 -21.40 -22.42 -16.26
CA LYS A 254 -21.20 -23.86 -16.51
C LYS A 254 -22.45 -24.55 -17.04
N ALA A 255 -23.63 -24.20 -16.52
CA ALA A 255 -24.90 -24.75 -17.00
C ALA A 255 -25.18 -24.34 -18.47
N ASP A 256 -24.93 -23.07 -18.82
CA ASP A 256 -25.07 -22.59 -20.19
C ASP A 256 -24.08 -23.25 -21.15
N ALA A 257 -22.83 -23.47 -20.74
CA ALA A 257 -21.82 -24.17 -21.55
C ALA A 257 -22.24 -25.62 -21.85
N ASN A 258 -22.66 -26.38 -20.84
CA ASN A 258 -23.11 -27.77 -21.00
C ASN A 258 -24.36 -27.90 -21.90
N SER A 259 -25.23 -26.89 -21.88
CA SER A 259 -26.42 -26.85 -22.75
C SER A 259 -26.09 -26.68 -24.23
N ARG A 260 -24.98 -26.00 -24.55
CA ARG A 260 -24.49 -25.80 -25.92
C ARG A 260 -23.80 -27.05 -26.46
N GLU A 261 -22.99 -27.72 -25.65
CA GLU A 261 -22.34 -28.99 -26.04
C GLU A 261 -23.32 -30.15 -26.24
N SER A 262 -24.48 -30.13 -25.58
CA SER A 262 -25.52 -31.16 -25.75
C SER A 262 -26.36 -30.98 -27.02
N SER A 263 -26.12 -29.91 -27.79
CA SER A 263 -26.86 -29.55 -29.00
C SER A 263 -26.04 -29.72 -30.29
N GLU A 264 -24.78 -30.16 -30.18
CA GLU A 264 -23.90 -30.59 -31.29
C GLU A 264 -23.85 -32.13 -31.39
#